data_AF-A0A445MSN0-F1
#
_entry.id   AF-A0A445MSN0-F1
#
_cell.length_a   1.000
_cell.length_b   1.000
_cell.length_c   1.000
_cell.angle_alpha   90.00
_cell.angle_beta   90.00
_cell.angle_gamma   90.00
#
_symmetry.space_group_name_H-M   'P 1'
#
loop_
_entity.id
_entity.type
_entity.pdbx_description
1 polymer ?
#
loop_
_entity_poly.entity_id
_entity_poly.type
_entity_poly.pdbx_seq_one_letter_code
_entity_poly.pdbx_strand_id
1 'polypeptide(L)'
;MSYIHKALNKAQRDKDTLNQEYEGLLSPRGKRRGLFSLKGALWISVILCAGAVGYYLWFFPKAHPPADVKEEKTDKPLPTPAHKRPAETASMPGKEVMTKTKVNPKVLYEKARGLYKRGSINEAKQLYENVIKTNPNYPDALNNLGVIYMHEKNYEAAESSFNKVIAIRPGYVDPYYNLACVCAMKGEKEKGIDHLKKAISLNREVIDWARADADLQNLKGMPEFETLIKPN
;
A
#
# COMPACT_ATOMS: atom_id res chain seq x y z
N MET A 1 9.21 -22.10 8.21
CA MET A 1 9.09 -21.10 7.10
C MET A 1 7.72 -21.21 6.44
N SER A 2 6.79 -20.34 6.82
CA SER A 2 5.44 -20.30 6.24
C SER A 2 5.50 -20.00 4.73
N TYR A 3 4.67 -20.66 3.92
CA TYR A 3 4.52 -20.43 2.47
C TYR A 3 4.35 -18.92 2.13
N ILE A 4 3.84 -18.16 3.09
CA ILE A 4 3.62 -16.71 3.09
C ILE A 4 4.93 -15.92 2.90
N HIS A 5 6.04 -16.33 3.53
CA HIS A 5 7.33 -15.63 3.46
C HIS A 5 7.97 -15.81 2.08
N LYS A 6 7.85 -17.02 1.50
CA LYS A 6 8.37 -17.34 0.16
C LYS A 6 7.68 -16.54 -0.96
N ALA A 7 6.37 -16.33 -0.85
CA ALA A 7 5.60 -15.56 -1.84
C ALA A 7 6.00 -14.08 -1.84
N LEU A 8 6.19 -13.47 -0.66
CA LEU A 8 6.68 -12.10 -0.54
C LEU A 8 8.11 -11.95 -1.04
N ASN A 9 9.00 -12.86 -0.67
CA ASN A 9 10.38 -12.85 -1.16
C ASN A 9 10.47 -13.03 -2.68
N LYS A 10 9.49 -13.69 -3.30
CA LYS A 10 9.36 -13.71 -4.76
C LYS A 10 8.93 -12.34 -5.29
N ALA A 11 7.83 -11.78 -4.77
CA ALA A 11 7.33 -10.48 -5.22
C ALA A 11 8.36 -9.35 -5.08
N GLN A 12 9.15 -9.36 -4.00
CA GLN A 12 10.22 -8.39 -3.80
C GLN A 12 11.35 -8.56 -4.83
N ARG A 13 11.79 -9.80 -5.09
CA ARG A 13 12.79 -10.07 -6.14
C ARG A 13 12.30 -9.65 -7.51
N ASP A 14 11.03 -9.90 -7.83
CA ASP A 14 10.44 -9.49 -9.11
C ASP A 14 10.45 -7.95 -9.24
N LYS A 15 10.12 -7.23 -8.17
CA LYS A 15 10.21 -5.77 -8.10
C LYS A 15 11.64 -5.25 -8.25
N ASP A 16 12.60 -5.86 -7.56
CA ASP A 16 14.01 -5.46 -7.63
C ASP A 16 14.60 -5.72 -9.03
N THR A 17 14.20 -6.83 -9.67
CA THR A 17 14.57 -7.15 -11.05
C THR A 17 14.02 -6.10 -12.02
N LEU A 18 12.75 -5.72 -11.87
CA LEU A 18 12.13 -4.68 -12.68
C LEU A 18 12.85 -3.34 -12.50
N ASN A 19 13.16 -2.95 -11.26
CA ASN A 19 13.93 -1.73 -10.98
C ASN A 19 15.33 -1.78 -11.62
N GLN A 20 16.03 -2.91 -11.57
CA GLN A 20 17.32 -3.08 -12.25
C GLN A 20 17.20 -2.94 -13.78
N GLU A 21 16.14 -3.47 -14.37
CA GLU A 21 15.85 -3.29 -15.80
C GLU A 21 15.62 -1.80 -16.14
N TYR A 22 14.82 -1.10 -15.33
CA TYR A 22 14.59 0.34 -15.48
C TYR A 22 15.88 1.17 -15.33
N GLU A 23 16.70 0.91 -14.30
CA GLU A 23 18.00 1.58 -14.11
C GLU A 23 18.96 1.27 -15.27
N GLY A 24 18.90 0.06 -15.84
CA GLY A 24 19.65 -0.31 -17.04
C GLY A 24 19.23 0.45 -18.30
N LEU A 25 17.97 0.90 -18.38
CA LEU A 25 17.47 1.79 -19.45
C LEU A 25 17.87 3.25 -19.24
N LEU A 26 17.99 3.70 -17.99
CA LEU A 26 18.38 5.07 -17.63
C LEU A 26 19.89 5.29 -17.59
N SER A 27 20.69 4.23 -17.46
CA SER A 27 22.15 4.32 -17.52
C SER A 27 22.61 4.66 -18.95
N PRO A 28 23.40 5.73 -19.17
CA PRO A 28 23.97 6.03 -20.48
C PRO A 28 24.97 4.93 -20.84
N ARG A 29 24.58 4.00 -21.74
CA ARG A 29 25.53 3.06 -22.34
C ARG A 29 26.58 3.84 -23.11
N GLY A 30 27.79 3.84 -22.58
CA GLY A 30 28.93 4.58 -23.12
C GLY A 30 29.31 4.18 -24.54
N LYS A 31 29.74 5.21 -25.28
CA LYS A 31 30.59 5.24 -26.48
C LYS A 31 30.06 4.59 -27.77
N ARG A 32 29.52 5.45 -28.65
CA ARG A 32 29.93 5.48 -30.05
C ARG A 32 30.39 6.88 -30.45
N ARG A 33 31.64 6.96 -30.94
CA ARG A 33 32.15 8.07 -31.73
C ARG A 33 31.28 8.18 -33.00
N GLY A 34 30.68 9.35 -33.20
CA GLY A 34 29.91 9.69 -34.39
C GLY A 34 29.69 11.19 -34.38
N LEU A 35 30.40 11.88 -35.25
CA LEU A 35 30.55 13.32 -35.33
C LEU A 35 29.20 13.99 -35.69
N PHE A 36 28.41 14.41 -34.70
CA PHE A 36 27.31 15.35 -34.91
C PHE A 36 27.67 16.70 -34.27
N SER A 37 28.06 17.64 -35.12
CA SER A 37 28.39 19.01 -34.74
C SER A 37 27.23 19.66 -33.99
N LEU A 38 27.51 20.26 -32.83
CA LEU A 38 26.56 21.05 -32.02
C LEU A 38 25.76 22.07 -32.85
N LYS A 39 26.30 22.51 -33.98
CA LYS A 39 25.63 23.43 -34.90
C LYS A 39 24.39 22.80 -35.56
N GLY A 40 24.40 21.51 -35.86
CA GLY A 40 23.26 20.82 -36.49
C GLY A 40 22.04 20.68 -35.56
N ALA A 41 22.28 20.46 -34.27
CA ALA A 41 21.22 20.33 -33.27
C ALA A 41 20.49 21.68 -33.00
N LEU A 42 21.23 22.79 -33.04
CA LEU A 42 20.65 24.13 -32.87
C LEU A 42 19.73 24.53 -34.02
N TRP A 43 20.04 24.14 -35.26
CA TRP A 43 19.16 24.41 -36.40
C TRP A 43 17.84 23.64 -36.34
N ILE A 44 17.85 22.40 -35.85
CA ILE A 44 16.63 21.59 -35.69
C ILE A 44 15.72 22.18 -34.61
N SER A 45 16.28 22.70 -33.49
CA SER A 45 15.49 23.39 -32.47
C SER A 45 14.85 24.69 -32.97
N VAL A 46 15.55 25.45 -33.81
CA VAL A 46 15.01 26.71 -34.36
C VAL A 46 13.85 26.43 -35.33
N ILE A 47 13.95 25.38 -36.15
CA ILE A 47 12.89 24.98 -37.09
C ILE A 47 11.64 24.48 -36.35
N LEU A 48 11.81 23.69 -35.29
CA LEU A 48 10.69 23.22 -34.46
C LEU A 48 9.99 24.36 -33.71
N CYS A 49 10.74 25.34 -33.20
CA CYS A 49 10.16 26.52 -32.53
C CYS A 49 9.38 27.41 -33.51
N ALA A 50 9.86 27.61 -34.74
CA ALA A 50 9.16 28.43 -35.74
C ALA A 50 7.83 27.80 -36.19
N GLY A 51 7.79 26.47 -36.34
CA GLY A 51 6.54 25.74 -36.65
C GLY A 51 5.50 25.83 -35.53
N ALA A 52 5.94 25.78 -34.26
CA ALA A 52 5.05 25.89 -33.12
C ALA A 52 4.41 27.29 -32.99
N VAL A 53 5.15 28.36 -33.29
CA VAL A 53 4.63 29.75 -33.28
C VAL A 53 3.62 29.97 -34.41
N GLY A 54 3.87 29.43 -35.61
CA GLY A 54 2.93 29.49 -36.72
C GLY A 54 1.62 28.74 -36.42
N TYR A 55 1.71 27.57 -35.79
CA TYR A 55 0.54 26.80 -35.36
C TYR A 55 -0.27 27.53 -34.28
N TYR A 56 0.41 28.15 -33.31
CA TYR A 56 -0.25 28.90 -32.24
C TYR A 56 -1.01 30.13 -32.76
N LEU A 57 -0.45 30.83 -33.76
CA LEU A 57 -1.08 32.00 -34.38
C LEU A 57 -2.23 31.65 -35.34
N TRP A 58 -2.24 30.43 -35.91
CA TRP A 58 -3.33 29.95 -36.77
C TRP A 58 -4.52 29.41 -35.96
N PHE A 59 -4.27 28.79 -34.79
CA PHE A 59 -5.31 28.14 -33.99
C PHE A 59 -5.98 29.06 -32.94
N PHE A 60 -5.36 30.17 -32.54
CA PHE A 60 -5.92 31.10 -31.55
C PHE A 60 -5.99 32.54 -32.08
N PRO A 61 -7.01 32.89 -32.89
CA PRO A 61 -7.30 34.29 -33.18
C PRO A 61 -7.84 34.97 -31.92
N LYS A 62 -7.30 36.16 -31.63
CA LYS A 62 -7.46 36.98 -30.42
C LYS A 62 -8.87 36.97 -29.81
N ALA A 63 -8.90 36.71 -28.49
CA ALA A 63 -10.07 36.88 -27.64
C ALA A 63 -10.65 38.31 -27.71
N HIS A 64 -11.98 38.40 -27.79
CA HIS A 64 -12.73 39.64 -27.63
C HIS A 64 -12.73 40.09 -26.15
N PRO A 65 -12.70 41.41 -25.87
CA PRO A 65 -12.83 41.93 -24.51
C PRO A 65 -14.27 41.76 -23.96
N PRO A 66 -14.45 41.68 -22.63
CA PRO A 66 -15.76 41.48 -22.02
C PRO A 66 -16.64 42.74 -22.14
N ALA A 67 -17.92 42.53 -22.43
CA ALA A 67 -18.94 43.58 -22.45
C ALA A 67 -19.33 44.01 -21.03
N ASP A 68 -19.63 45.31 -20.92
CA ASP A 68 -19.89 46.08 -19.71
C ASP A 68 -21.02 45.52 -18.82
N VAL A 69 -20.76 45.52 -17.50
CA VAL A 69 -21.78 45.30 -16.46
C VAL A 69 -22.51 46.62 -16.22
N LYS A 70 -23.83 46.66 -16.48
CA LYS A 70 -24.72 47.71 -15.99
C LYS A 70 -25.50 47.19 -14.79
N GLU A 71 -25.35 47.89 -13.67
CA GLU A 71 -26.20 47.79 -12.48
C GLU A 71 -27.63 48.17 -12.84
N GLU A 72 -28.61 47.33 -12.50
CA GLU A 72 -30.02 47.74 -12.50
C GLU A 72 -30.68 47.35 -11.17
N LYS A 73 -31.08 48.40 -10.47
CA LYS A 73 -31.69 48.46 -9.14
C LYS A 73 -33.17 48.09 -9.28
N THR A 74 -33.63 47.07 -8.56
CA THR A 74 -35.07 46.77 -8.47
C THR A 74 -35.53 46.79 -7.02
N ASP A 75 -36.38 47.77 -6.73
CA ASP A 75 -37.11 47.95 -5.49
C ASP A 75 -38.24 46.90 -5.35
N LYS A 76 -38.45 46.48 -4.09
CA LYS A 76 -39.54 45.64 -3.52
C LYS A 76 -40.98 46.07 -3.97
N PRO A 77 -42.07 45.26 -3.80
CA PRO A 77 -42.33 44.43 -2.60
C PRO A 77 -43.09 43.08 -2.77
N LEU A 78 -43.07 42.31 -1.66
CA LEU A 78 -43.89 41.11 -1.40
C LEU A 78 -45.40 41.38 -1.43
N PRO A 79 -46.20 40.32 -1.68
CA PRO A 79 -47.22 39.98 -0.69
C PRO A 79 -47.27 38.49 -0.30
N THR A 80 -47.37 38.33 1.03
CA THR A 80 -47.91 37.33 1.97
C THR A 80 -48.75 36.09 1.53
N PRO A 81 -48.93 35.11 2.46
CA PRO A 81 -49.17 33.69 2.18
C PRO A 81 -50.63 33.24 2.31
N ALA A 82 -50.97 32.08 1.74
CA ALA A 82 -52.19 31.36 2.09
C ALA A 82 -52.03 29.82 1.97
N HIS A 83 -52.33 29.16 3.08
CA HIS A 83 -52.48 27.72 3.26
C HIS A 83 -53.51 27.07 2.33
N LYS A 84 -53.29 25.79 1.96
CA LYS A 84 -54.17 24.63 2.29
C LYS A 84 -53.59 23.28 1.80
N ARG A 85 -53.59 22.28 2.69
CA ARG A 85 -53.44 20.81 2.51
C ARG A 85 -54.78 20.19 2.05
N PRO A 86 -54.97 18.85 1.92
CA PRO A 86 -54.13 17.71 1.49
C PRO A 86 -54.85 16.76 0.48
N ALA A 87 -54.17 15.74 -0.11
CA ALA A 87 -54.71 14.42 -0.56
C ALA A 87 -53.63 13.67 -1.38
N GLU A 88 -53.08 12.57 -0.88
CA GLU A 88 -53.43 11.17 -1.23
C GLU A 88 -52.70 10.59 -2.47
N THR A 89 -51.86 9.59 -2.17
CA THR A 89 -51.55 8.36 -2.92
C THR A 89 -51.35 8.40 -4.44
N ALA A 90 -50.10 8.22 -4.87
CA ALA A 90 -49.78 7.44 -6.06
C ALA A 90 -48.46 6.68 -5.86
N SER A 91 -48.56 5.36 -5.87
CA SER A 91 -47.44 4.41 -5.85
C SER A 91 -46.65 4.47 -7.16
N MET A 92 -45.32 4.55 -7.07
CA MET A 92 -44.42 3.94 -8.06
C MET A 92 -43.23 3.27 -7.37
N PRO A 93 -42.81 2.09 -7.85
CA PRO A 93 -41.75 1.28 -7.24
C PRO A 93 -40.36 1.69 -7.73
N GLY A 94 -39.33 1.34 -6.95
CA GLY A 94 -37.98 1.18 -7.48
C GLY A 94 -37.07 2.41 -7.40
N LYS A 95 -36.69 2.80 -6.18
CA LYS A 95 -35.27 3.09 -5.95
C LYS A 95 -34.75 1.99 -5.06
N GLU A 96 -34.01 1.07 -5.66
CA GLU A 96 -33.16 0.14 -4.92
C GLU A 96 -32.40 0.95 -3.89
N VAL A 97 -32.81 0.79 -2.63
CA VAL A 97 -31.93 1.09 -1.51
C VAL A 97 -30.75 0.17 -1.77
N MET A 98 -29.61 0.75 -2.16
CA MET A 98 -28.31 0.09 -2.12
C MET A 98 -28.17 -0.47 -0.71
N THR A 99 -28.61 -1.71 -0.52
CA THR A 99 -28.42 -2.43 0.72
C THR A 99 -26.92 -2.47 0.89
N LYS A 100 -26.39 -1.83 1.95
CA LYS A 100 -25.02 -2.05 2.39
C LYS A 100 -24.89 -3.54 2.59
N THR A 101 -24.45 -4.27 1.55
CA THR A 101 -24.18 -5.69 1.64
C THR A 101 -23.15 -5.80 2.74
N LYS A 102 -23.57 -6.34 3.89
CA LYS A 102 -22.72 -6.53 5.06
C LYS A 102 -21.63 -7.52 4.64
N VAL A 103 -20.53 -7.00 4.12
CA VAL A 103 -19.49 -7.83 3.54
C VAL A 103 -18.90 -8.69 4.65
N ASN A 104 -18.97 -10.01 4.48
CA ASN A 104 -18.48 -10.95 5.48
C ASN A 104 -16.94 -10.83 5.58
N PRO A 105 -16.38 -10.44 6.74
CA PRO A 105 -14.93 -10.28 6.91
C PRO A 105 -14.15 -11.56 6.59
N LYS A 106 -14.74 -12.75 6.84
CA LYS A 106 -14.12 -14.04 6.52
C LYS A 106 -13.94 -14.23 5.02
N VAL A 107 -14.93 -13.85 4.21
CA VAL A 107 -14.86 -13.99 2.74
C VAL A 107 -13.81 -13.04 2.17
N LEU A 108 -13.77 -11.80 2.67
CA LEU A 108 -12.73 -10.84 2.31
C LEU A 108 -11.33 -11.35 2.69
N TYR A 109 -11.19 -11.93 3.89
CA TYR A 109 -9.94 -12.52 4.35
C TYR A 109 -9.47 -13.67 3.44
N GLU A 110 -10.34 -14.63 3.09
CA GLU A 110 -9.93 -15.73 2.21
C GLU A 110 -9.56 -15.24 0.81
N LYS A 111 -10.26 -14.23 0.28
CA LYS A 111 -9.89 -13.58 -0.99
C LYS A 111 -8.52 -12.90 -0.88
N ALA A 112 -8.28 -12.13 0.19
CA ALA A 112 -7.01 -11.48 0.45
C ALA A 112 -5.86 -12.50 0.54
N ARG A 113 -6.07 -13.58 1.29
CA ARG A 113 -5.13 -14.69 1.42
C ARG A 113 -4.85 -15.39 0.10
N GLY A 114 -5.86 -15.57 -0.75
CA GLY A 114 -5.69 -16.11 -2.10
C GLY A 114 -4.84 -15.21 -3.00
N LEU A 115 -5.10 -13.90 -2.99
CA LEU A 115 -4.32 -12.91 -3.72
C LEU A 115 -2.88 -12.84 -3.22
N TYR A 116 -2.71 -12.84 -1.91
CA TYR A 116 -1.41 -12.85 -1.26
C TYR A 116 -0.57 -14.04 -1.70
N LYS A 117 -1.15 -15.26 -1.70
CA LYS A 117 -0.47 -16.48 -2.15
C LYS A 117 -0.05 -16.42 -3.63
N ARG A 118 -0.76 -15.66 -4.46
CA ARG A 118 -0.43 -15.44 -5.87
C ARG A 118 0.61 -14.33 -6.10
N GLY A 119 1.04 -13.63 -5.05
CA GLY A 119 1.97 -12.51 -5.16
C GLY A 119 1.30 -11.17 -5.47
N SER A 120 -0.03 -11.10 -5.52
CA SER A 120 -0.79 -9.84 -5.68
C SER A 120 -0.83 -9.09 -4.33
N ILE A 121 0.34 -8.66 -3.84
CA ILE A 121 0.52 -8.16 -2.47
C ILE A 121 -0.28 -6.88 -2.21
N ASN A 122 -0.30 -5.93 -3.15
CA ASN A 122 -1.03 -4.67 -2.98
C ASN A 122 -2.54 -4.88 -2.89
N GLU A 123 -3.11 -5.74 -3.74
CA GLU A 123 -4.53 -6.08 -3.68
C GLU A 123 -4.88 -6.84 -2.40
N ALA A 124 -4.00 -7.76 -1.96
CA ALA A 124 -4.17 -8.46 -0.70
C ALA A 124 -4.16 -7.50 0.49
N LYS A 125 -3.23 -6.53 0.50
CA LYS A 125 -3.13 -5.50 1.54
C LYS A 125 -4.43 -4.71 1.66
N GLN A 126 -4.96 -4.20 0.55
CA GLN A 126 -6.22 -3.45 0.53
C GLN A 126 -7.39 -4.28 1.08
N LEU A 127 -7.45 -5.57 0.74
CA LEU A 127 -8.50 -6.45 1.27
C LEU A 127 -8.30 -6.75 2.75
N TYR A 128 -7.07 -6.98 3.24
CA TYR A 128 -6.82 -7.12 4.67
C TYR A 128 -7.21 -5.85 5.42
N GLU A 129 -6.88 -4.65 4.93
CA GLU A 129 -7.31 -3.39 5.52
C GLU A 129 -8.84 -3.28 5.57
N ASN A 130 -9.55 -3.75 4.54
CA ASN A 130 -11.02 -3.79 4.55
C ASN A 130 -11.57 -4.81 5.56
N VAL A 131 -10.90 -5.95 5.76
CA VAL A 131 -11.22 -6.88 6.86
C VAL A 131 -11.07 -6.18 8.20
N ILE A 132 -9.99 -5.44 8.43
CA ILE A 132 -9.76 -4.73 9.70
C ILE A 132 -10.73 -3.57 9.91
N LYS A 133 -11.13 -2.85 8.85
CA LYS A 133 -12.17 -1.81 8.94
C LYS A 133 -13.52 -2.36 9.40
N THR A 134 -13.86 -3.57 8.96
CA THR A 134 -15.16 -4.21 9.27
C THR A 134 -15.12 -5.04 10.54
N ASN A 135 -13.98 -5.66 10.85
CA ASN A 135 -13.70 -6.36 12.08
C ASN A 135 -12.28 -6.01 12.56
N PRO A 136 -12.15 -5.02 13.45
CA PRO A 136 -10.85 -4.57 13.96
C PRO A 136 -10.08 -5.64 14.74
N ASN A 137 -10.76 -6.69 15.22
CA ASN A 137 -10.20 -7.75 16.04
C ASN A 137 -10.15 -9.07 15.25
N TYR A 138 -9.56 -9.04 14.06
CA TYR A 138 -9.34 -10.21 13.21
C TYR A 138 -7.86 -10.60 13.21
N PRO A 139 -7.41 -11.52 14.10
CA PRO A 139 -6.00 -11.87 14.29
C PRO A 139 -5.25 -12.24 13.00
N ASP A 140 -5.82 -13.08 12.15
CA ASP A 140 -5.10 -13.57 10.97
C ASP A 140 -4.88 -12.47 9.92
N ALA A 141 -5.83 -11.55 9.80
CA ALA A 141 -5.73 -10.40 8.91
C ALA A 141 -4.73 -9.38 9.43
N LEU A 142 -4.73 -9.11 10.75
CA LEU A 142 -3.74 -8.25 11.40
C LEU A 142 -2.32 -8.82 11.27
N ASN A 143 -2.15 -10.13 11.47
CA ASN A 143 -0.85 -10.80 11.32
C ASN A 143 -0.34 -10.69 9.87
N ASN A 144 -1.17 -11.02 8.89
CA ASN A 144 -0.76 -10.94 7.48
C ASN A 144 -0.49 -9.49 7.04
N LEU A 145 -1.27 -8.53 7.52
CA LEU A 145 -1.04 -7.11 7.26
C LEU A 145 0.27 -6.62 7.91
N GLY A 146 0.56 -7.06 9.13
CA GLY A 146 1.83 -6.79 9.82
C GLY A 146 3.04 -7.34 9.05
N VAL A 147 2.93 -8.54 8.49
CA VAL A 147 3.97 -9.10 7.62
C VAL A 147 4.17 -8.23 6.37
N ILE A 148 3.10 -7.76 5.72
CA ILE A 148 3.23 -6.83 4.58
C ILE A 148 3.96 -5.56 5.00
N TYR A 149 3.58 -4.93 6.12
CA TYR A 149 4.25 -3.73 6.61
C TYR A 149 5.73 -3.96 6.96
N MET A 150 6.07 -5.11 7.53
CA MET A 150 7.46 -5.50 7.81
C MET A 150 8.29 -5.51 6.51
N HIS A 151 7.77 -6.11 5.43
CA HIS A 151 8.46 -6.13 4.14
C HIS A 151 8.52 -4.76 3.46
N GLU A 152 7.53 -3.90 3.69
CA GLU A 152 7.57 -2.49 3.28
C GLU A 152 8.54 -1.64 4.13
N LYS A 153 9.19 -2.23 5.14
CA LYS A 153 10.04 -1.57 6.14
C LYS A 153 9.29 -0.52 6.98
N ASN A 154 7.96 -0.59 7.00
CA ASN A 154 7.12 0.18 7.91
C ASN A 154 7.01 -0.60 9.23
N TYR A 155 8.10 -0.58 10.00
CA TYR A 155 8.23 -1.40 11.18
C TYR A 155 7.26 -0.98 12.29
N GLU A 156 6.93 0.30 12.38
CA GLU A 156 5.99 0.83 13.37
C GLU A 156 4.57 0.25 13.14
N ALA A 157 4.11 0.23 11.88
CA ALA A 157 2.82 -0.36 11.53
C ALA A 157 2.82 -1.90 11.71
N ALA A 158 3.96 -2.55 11.43
CA ALA A 158 4.13 -3.98 11.65
C ALA A 158 4.04 -4.32 13.15
N GLU A 159 4.81 -3.63 13.99
CA GLU A 159 4.81 -3.80 15.45
C GLU A 159 3.41 -3.57 16.03
N SER A 160 2.74 -2.48 15.64
CA SER A 160 1.37 -2.19 16.06
C SER A 160 0.40 -3.32 15.71
N SER A 161 0.51 -3.85 14.49
CA SER A 161 -0.34 -4.96 14.03
C SER A 161 -0.09 -6.24 14.83
N PHE A 162 1.17 -6.63 15.02
CA PHE A 162 1.52 -7.83 15.77
C PHE A 162 1.17 -7.72 17.26
N ASN A 163 1.43 -6.58 17.89
CA ASN A 163 1.06 -6.33 19.29
C ASN A 163 -0.47 -6.41 19.49
N LYS A 164 -1.25 -5.93 18.52
CA LYS A 164 -2.71 -6.08 18.56
C LYS A 164 -3.13 -7.54 18.47
N VAL A 165 -2.47 -8.36 17.64
CA VAL A 165 -2.72 -9.81 17.60
C VAL A 165 -2.40 -10.46 18.95
N ILE A 166 -1.28 -10.11 19.57
CA ILE A 166 -0.88 -10.62 20.89
C ILE A 166 -1.92 -10.26 21.95
N ALA A 167 -2.43 -9.03 21.94
CA ALA A 167 -3.48 -8.61 22.87
C ALA A 167 -4.79 -9.41 22.70
N ILE A 168 -5.15 -9.77 21.46
CA ILE A 168 -6.36 -10.56 21.16
C ILE A 168 -6.15 -12.05 21.45
N ARG A 169 -4.97 -12.59 21.09
CA ARG A 169 -4.64 -14.02 21.16
C ARG A 169 -3.19 -14.21 21.64
N PRO A 170 -2.93 -14.20 22.96
CA PRO A 170 -1.58 -14.33 23.53
C PRO A 170 -0.88 -15.67 23.24
N GLY A 171 -1.62 -16.69 22.80
CA GLY A 171 -1.06 -17.99 22.38
C GLY A 171 -0.73 -18.06 20.88
N TYR A 172 -0.89 -16.97 20.12
CA TYR A 172 -0.57 -16.97 18.70
C TYR A 172 0.95 -16.80 18.53
N VAL A 173 1.62 -17.83 18.01
CA VAL A 173 3.08 -17.89 17.85
C VAL A 173 3.60 -16.88 16.81
N ASP A 174 2.97 -16.80 15.64
CA ASP A 174 3.48 -16.01 14.50
C ASP A 174 3.78 -14.54 14.84
N PRO A 175 2.91 -13.79 15.57
CA PRO A 175 3.20 -12.40 15.95
C PRO A 175 4.46 -12.23 16.80
N TYR A 176 4.74 -13.13 17.74
CA TYR A 176 5.96 -13.06 18.55
C TYR A 176 7.21 -13.32 17.69
N TYR A 177 7.14 -14.30 16.80
CA TYR A 177 8.25 -14.58 15.88
C TYR A 177 8.48 -13.40 14.92
N ASN A 178 7.42 -12.85 14.35
CA ASN A 178 7.51 -11.71 13.44
C ASN A 178 8.04 -10.45 14.15
N LEU A 179 7.66 -10.21 15.42
CA LEU A 179 8.25 -9.14 16.22
C LEU A 179 9.75 -9.38 16.47
N ALA A 180 10.19 -10.62 16.68
CA ALA A 180 11.61 -10.93 16.76
C ALA A 180 12.36 -10.54 15.48
N CYS A 181 11.80 -10.86 14.31
CA CYS A 181 12.34 -10.45 13.02
C CYS A 181 12.35 -8.92 12.84
N VAL A 182 11.27 -8.23 13.20
CA VAL A 182 11.20 -6.76 13.13
C VAL A 182 12.26 -6.11 14.02
N CYS A 183 12.36 -6.53 15.28
CA CYS A 183 13.38 -6.02 16.21
C CYS A 183 14.80 -6.30 15.70
N ALA A 184 15.04 -7.50 15.16
CA ALA A 184 16.30 -7.82 14.50
C ALA A 184 16.58 -6.86 13.34
N MET A 185 15.65 -6.66 12.40
CA MET A 185 15.84 -5.74 11.27
C MET A 185 16.08 -4.28 11.69
N LYS A 186 15.52 -3.84 12.83
CA LYS A 186 15.77 -2.52 13.43
C LYS A 186 17.09 -2.42 14.21
N GLY A 187 17.76 -3.54 14.47
CA GLY A 187 18.96 -3.62 15.30
C GLY A 187 18.69 -3.68 16.81
N GLU A 188 17.43 -3.82 17.22
CA GLU A 188 16.99 -3.96 18.62
C GLU A 188 17.14 -5.42 19.09
N LYS A 189 18.38 -5.92 19.10
CA LYS A 189 18.68 -7.36 19.19
C LYS A 189 18.16 -8.02 20.46
N GLU A 190 18.31 -7.36 21.61
CA GLU A 190 17.89 -7.89 22.91
C GLU A 190 16.36 -8.10 22.96
N LYS A 191 15.59 -7.11 22.47
CA LYS A 191 14.13 -7.25 22.35
C LYS A 191 13.75 -8.36 21.36
N GLY A 192 14.50 -8.46 20.26
CA GLY A 192 14.30 -9.54 19.29
C GLY A 192 14.46 -10.92 19.93
N ILE A 193 15.49 -11.09 20.77
CA ILE A 193 15.72 -12.31 21.55
C ILE A 193 14.56 -12.58 22.51
N ASP A 194 14.04 -11.56 23.22
CA ASP A 194 12.93 -11.75 24.16
C ASP A 194 11.63 -12.18 23.47
N HIS A 195 11.31 -11.58 22.33
CA HIS A 195 10.18 -12.03 21.51
C HIS A 195 10.39 -13.45 20.97
N LEU A 196 11.61 -13.80 20.57
CA LEU A 196 11.95 -15.14 20.11
C LEU A 196 11.85 -16.18 21.23
N LYS A 197 12.35 -15.87 22.43
CA LYS A 197 12.16 -16.68 23.65
C LYS A 197 10.68 -16.98 23.87
N LYS A 198 9.82 -15.97 23.75
CA LYS A 198 8.38 -16.13 23.90
C LYS A 198 7.79 -17.02 22.82
N ALA A 199 8.15 -16.83 21.54
CA ALA A 199 7.70 -17.68 20.44
C ALA A 199 8.10 -19.16 20.64
N ILE A 200 9.35 -19.42 21.02
CA ILE A 200 9.87 -20.78 21.29
C ILE A 200 9.16 -21.42 22.49
N SER A 201 8.84 -20.65 23.52
CA SER A 201 8.08 -21.16 24.69
C SER A 201 6.67 -21.62 24.33
N LEU A 202 6.07 -21.04 23.28
CA LEU A 202 4.73 -21.41 22.79
C LEU A 202 4.78 -22.56 21.79
N ASN A 203 5.79 -22.59 20.93
CA ASN A 203 6.04 -23.70 20.00
C ASN A 203 7.55 -23.89 19.77
N ARG A 204 8.07 -25.06 20.14
CA ARG A 204 9.49 -25.41 20.00
C ARG A 204 9.96 -25.54 18.55
N GLU A 205 9.06 -25.80 17.60
CA GLU A 205 9.39 -25.83 16.16
C GLU A 205 9.92 -24.48 15.63
N VAL A 206 9.64 -23.38 16.36
CA VAL A 206 10.20 -22.06 16.05
C VAL A 206 11.73 -22.06 16.04
N ILE A 207 12.37 -22.96 16.78
CA ILE A 207 13.83 -23.14 16.77
C ILE A 207 14.34 -23.38 15.34
N ASP A 208 13.67 -24.26 14.58
CA ASP A 208 14.08 -24.58 13.20
C ASP A 208 13.82 -23.43 12.24
N TRP A 209 12.78 -22.63 12.49
CA TRP A 209 12.54 -21.40 11.73
C TRP A 209 13.68 -20.41 11.97
N ALA A 210 14.01 -20.17 13.24
CA ALA A 210 15.02 -19.19 13.63
C ALA A 210 16.44 -19.51 13.13
N ARG A 211 16.80 -20.81 13.07
CA ARG A 211 18.09 -21.25 12.50
C ARG A 211 18.23 -20.89 11.02
N ALA A 212 17.15 -21.09 10.27
CA ALA A 212 17.12 -20.97 8.81
C ALA A 212 16.79 -19.55 8.32
N ASP A 213 16.20 -18.70 9.16
CA ASP A 213 15.74 -17.38 8.74
C ASP A 213 16.90 -16.40 8.53
N ALA A 214 16.85 -15.70 7.40
CA ALA A 214 17.83 -14.67 7.07
C ALA A 214 17.59 -13.40 7.90
N ASP A 215 16.35 -13.15 8.29
CA ASP A 215 15.95 -11.93 9.01
C ASP A 215 16.56 -11.85 10.42
N LEU A 216 16.93 -13.01 10.99
CA LEU A 216 17.54 -13.14 12.31
C LEU A 216 19.07 -13.29 12.25
N GLN A 217 19.70 -13.12 11.07
CA GLN A 217 21.15 -13.30 10.93
C GLN A 217 21.96 -12.41 11.86
N ASN A 218 21.50 -11.20 12.14
CA ASN A 218 22.22 -10.27 13.00
C ASN A 218 22.14 -10.63 14.49
N LEU A 219 21.30 -11.60 14.88
CA LEU A 219 21.26 -12.19 16.21
C LEU A 219 22.25 -13.36 16.34
N LYS A 220 22.70 -13.95 15.21
CA LYS A 220 23.71 -15.02 15.22
C LYS A 220 25.00 -14.53 15.86
N GLY A 221 25.63 -15.39 16.67
CA GLY A 221 26.80 -15.06 17.47
C GLY A 221 26.49 -14.41 18.82
N MET A 222 25.24 -14.03 19.11
CA MET A 222 24.85 -13.65 20.48
C MET A 222 24.71 -14.91 21.34
N PRO A 223 25.37 -14.99 22.51
CA PRO A 223 25.34 -16.19 23.36
C PRO A 223 23.93 -16.67 23.71
N GLU A 224 23.02 -15.72 23.95
CA GLU A 224 21.62 -16.01 24.24
C GLU A 224 20.89 -16.61 23.04
N PHE A 225 21.07 -16.05 21.85
CA PHE A 225 20.47 -16.58 20.62
C PHE A 225 20.96 -18.01 20.35
N GLU A 226 22.28 -18.23 20.41
CA GLU A 226 22.88 -19.55 20.22
C GLU A 226 22.37 -20.58 21.24
N THR A 227 22.13 -20.15 22.49
CA THR A 227 21.56 -21.02 23.52
C THR A 227 20.11 -21.39 23.21
N LEU A 228 19.31 -20.45 22.71
CA LEU A 228 17.90 -20.68 22.38
C LEU A 228 17.73 -21.65 21.21
N ILE A 229 18.64 -21.59 20.23
CA ILE A 229 18.55 -22.42 19.02
C ILE A 229 19.31 -23.74 19.13
N LYS A 230 19.81 -24.13 20.32
CA LYS A 230 20.45 -25.45 20.49
C LYS A 230 19.42 -26.58 20.38
N PRO A 231 19.76 -27.69 19.69
CA PRO A 231 18.94 -28.90 19.74
C PRO A 231 18.90 -29.40 21.19
N ASN A 232 17.77 -29.96 21.61
CA ASN A 232 17.72 -30.69 22.88
C ASN A 232 18.21 -32.11 22.67
#